data_AF-A0A1V5ZV63-F1
#
_entry.id   AF-A0A1V5ZV63-F1
#
_cell.length_a   1.000
_cell.length_b   1.000
_cell.length_c   1.000
_cell.angle_alpha   90.00
_cell.angle_beta   90.00
_cell.angle_gamma   90.00
#
_symmetry.space_group_name_H-M   'P 1'
#
loop_
_entity.id
_entity.type
_entity.pdbx_description
1 polymer ?
#
loop_
_entity_poly.entity_id
_entity_poly.type
_entity_poly.pdbx_seq_one_letter_code
_entity_poly.pdbx_strand_id
1 'polypeptide(L)'
;MPKNRFEFKEKIITITANRFDLEQLERLEQLERLQQLERLQQLESLNISCGDYDKINIKGNSAIYCDPPYADTEKYNDGGFDSVAFWQWCRDNTNPVFISEYKAPKDFLIIAEFEHRSTLSSTNNAKITVEKLFWNGVKNK
;
A
#
# COMPACT_ATOMS: atom_id res chain seq x y z
N MET A 1 37.20 -32.78 33.51
CA MET A 1 36.72 -33.92 32.70
C MET A 1 35.50 -34.54 33.37
N PRO A 2 34.52 -35.08 32.63
CA PRO A 2 33.33 -35.72 33.22
C PRO A 2 33.75 -36.93 34.06
N LYS A 3 33.12 -37.08 35.23
CA LYS A 3 33.52 -38.05 36.26
C LYS A 3 32.93 -39.44 36.02
N ASN A 4 31.89 -39.55 35.21
CA ASN A 4 31.25 -40.81 34.85
C ASN A 4 30.53 -40.73 33.48
N ARG A 5 30.10 -41.89 32.98
CA ARG A 5 29.44 -42.04 31.67
C ARG A 5 28.13 -41.25 31.56
N PHE A 6 27.42 -41.05 32.68
CA PHE A 6 26.16 -40.32 32.70
C PHE A 6 26.40 -38.82 32.48
N GLU A 7 27.34 -38.23 33.22
CA GLU A 7 27.75 -36.83 33.02
C GLU A 7 28.30 -36.56 31.61
N PHE A 8 28.98 -37.53 31.01
CA PHE A 8 29.46 -37.40 29.63
C PHE A 8 28.30 -37.35 28.63
N LYS A 9 27.29 -38.23 28.78
CA LYS A 9 26.09 -38.23 27.92
C LYS A 9 25.29 -36.93 28.03
N GLU A 10 25.05 -36.46 29.25
CA GLU A 10 24.38 -35.18 29.51
C GLU A 10 25.11 -34.03 28.80
N LYS A 11 26.44 -33.95 28.95
CA LYS A 11 27.25 -32.93 28.27
C LYS A 11 27.13 -32.99 26.75
N ILE A 12 27.17 -34.19 26.16
CA ILE A 12 27.03 -34.33 24.70
C ILE A 12 25.66 -33.87 24.25
N ILE A 13 24.58 -34.29 24.95
CA ILE A 13 23.21 -33.88 24.64
C ILE A 13 23.07 -32.36 24.69
N THR A 14 23.55 -31.71 25.76
CA THR A 14 23.51 -30.25 25.90
C THR A 14 24.29 -29.54 24.80
N ILE A 15 25.49 -30.04 24.45
CA ILE A 15 26.31 -29.45 23.37
C ILE A 15 25.62 -29.59 22.02
N THR A 16 25.04 -30.75 21.72
CA THR A 16 24.32 -30.97 20.45
C THR A 16 23.03 -30.17 20.35
N ALA A 17 22.27 -30.04 21.45
CA ALA A 17 21.06 -29.23 21.50
C ALA A 17 21.37 -27.75 21.27
N ASN A 18 22.32 -27.19 22.02
CA ASN A 18 22.71 -25.79 21.87
C ASN A 18 23.26 -25.47 20.47
N ARG A 19 24.00 -26.39 19.86
CA ARG A 19 24.53 -26.21 18.50
C ARG A 19 23.40 -26.18 17.47
N PHE A 20 22.42 -27.07 17.61
CA PHE A 20 21.26 -27.10 16.73
C PHE A 20 20.41 -25.83 16.87
N ASP A 21 20.22 -25.35 18.10
CA ASP A 21 19.51 -24.10 18.38
C ASP A 21 20.25 -22.88 17.81
N LEU A 22 21.59 -22.83 17.90
CA LEU A 22 22.40 -21.77 17.29
C LEU A 22 22.26 -21.78 15.75
N GLU A 23 22.38 -22.94 15.12
CA GLU A 23 22.24 -23.09 13.67
C GLU A 23 20.83 -22.67 13.20
N GLN A 24 19.79 -22.93 14.00
CA GLN A 24 18.43 -22.44 13.70
C GLN A 24 18.30 -20.92 13.85
N LEU A 25 18.88 -20.33 14.90
CA LEU A 25 18.85 -18.88 15.12
C LEU A 25 19.59 -18.14 14.01
N GLU A 26 20.78 -18.60 13.61
CA GLU A 26 21.53 -18.03 12.48
C GLU A 26 20.74 -18.10 11.17
N ARG A 27 20.04 -19.22 10.93
CA ARG A 27 19.19 -19.37 9.74
C ARG A 27 18.00 -18.42 9.76
N LEU A 28 17.39 -18.19 10.92
CA LEU A 28 16.30 -17.22 11.07
C LEU A 28 16.78 -15.78 10.83
N GLU A 29 17.94 -15.40 11.38
CA GLU A 29 18.53 -14.08 11.14
C GLU A 29 18.87 -13.88 9.66
N GLN A 30 19.38 -14.92 8.99
CA GLN A 30 19.67 -14.86 7.55
C GLN A 30 18.39 -14.69 6.72
N LEU A 31 17.30 -15.37 7.08
CA LEU A 31 16.01 -15.21 6.41
C LEU A 31 15.43 -13.79 6.60
N GLU A 32 15.53 -13.23 7.80
CA GLU A 32 15.09 -11.87 8.08
C GLU A 32 15.88 -10.83 7.27
N ARG A 33 17.22 -11.00 7.19
CA ARG A 33 18.08 -10.16 6.34
C ARG A 33 17.71 -10.27 4.86
N LEU A 34 17.44 -11.47 4.36
CA LEU A 34 17.01 -11.67 2.97
C LEU A 34 15.69 -10.96 2.69
N GLN A 35 14.70 -11.08 3.59
CA GLN A 35 13.42 -10.39 3.46
C GLN A 35 13.57 -8.86 3.46
N GLN A 36 14.48 -8.33 4.29
CA GLN A 36 14.78 -6.89 4.31
C GLN A 36 15.48 -6.42 3.02
N LEU A 37 16.40 -7.21 2.47
CA LEU A 37 17.08 -6.93 1.21
C LEU A 37 16.12 -6.96 0.01
N GLU A 38 15.21 -7.93 -0.04
CA GLU A 38 14.16 -7.99 -1.07
C GLU A 38 13.27 -6.73 -1.03
N ARG A 39 12.90 -6.27 0.17
CA ARG A 39 12.11 -5.04 0.34
C ARG A 39 12.87 -3.80 -0.14
N LEU A 40 14.19 -3.74 0.09
CA LEU A 40 15.04 -2.64 -0.38
C LEU A 40 15.22 -2.67 -1.90
N GLN A 41 15.39 -3.84 -2.51
CA GLN A 41 15.45 -3.97 -3.98
C GLN A 41 14.14 -3.55 -4.66
N GLN A 42 12.98 -3.80 -4.04
CA GLN A 42 11.71 -3.31 -4.56
C GLN A 42 11.65 -1.77 -4.58
N LEU A 43 12.26 -1.09 -3.60
CA LEU A 43 12.35 0.37 -3.56
C LEU A 43 13.28 0.95 -4.65
N GLU A 44 14.32 0.22 -5.07
CA GLU A 44 15.20 0.63 -6.18
C GLU A 44 14.47 0.68 -7.54
N SER A 45 13.30 0.05 -7.66
CA SER A 45 12.47 0.09 -8.87
C SER A 45 11.49 1.28 -8.93
N LEU A 46 11.45 2.12 -7.89
CA LEU A 46 10.49 3.22 -7.78
C LEU A 46 10.98 4.47 -8.53
N ASN A 47 10.22 4.90 -9.54
CA ASN A 47 10.44 6.19 -10.20
C ASN A 47 9.52 7.25 -9.58
N ILE A 48 10.10 8.26 -8.93
CA ILE A 48 9.36 9.34 -8.28
C ILE A 48 9.41 10.59 -9.16
N SER A 49 8.26 11.21 -9.39
CA SER A 49 8.13 12.45 -10.16
C SER A 49 7.28 13.48 -9.41
N CYS A 50 7.55 14.76 -9.65
CA CYS A 50 6.74 15.88 -9.17
C CYS A 50 6.30 16.73 -10.37
N GLY A 51 4.99 16.89 -10.56
CA GLY A 51 4.40 17.63 -11.68
C GLY A 51 2.93 17.31 -11.87
N ASP A 52 2.34 17.85 -12.93
CA ASP A 52 0.93 17.60 -13.27
C ASP A 52 0.71 16.14 -13.67
N TYR A 53 -0.41 15.57 -13.23
CA TYR A 53 -0.74 14.16 -13.44
C TYR A 53 -0.81 13.76 -14.92
N ASP A 54 -1.21 14.69 -15.79
CA ASP A 54 -1.39 14.49 -17.23
C ASP A 54 -0.07 14.48 -18.01
N LYS A 55 1.03 14.94 -17.39
CA LYS A 55 2.37 14.97 -17.97
C LYS A 55 3.23 13.77 -17.58
N ILE A 56 2.73 12.91 -16.68
CA ILE A 56 3.46 11.73 -16.24
C ILE A 56 3.35 10.64 -17.33
N ASN A 57 4.49 10.15 -17.81
CA ASN A 57 4.52 9.06 -18.77
C ASN A 57 4.21 7.73 -18.08
N ILE A 58 2.98 7.26 -18.23
CA ILE A 58 2.51 5.98 -17.68
C ILE A 58 2.61 4.90 -18.76
N LYS A 59 3.25 3.78 -18.44
CA LYS A 59 3.39 2.65 -19.35
C LYS A 59 2.02 1.99 -19.60
N GLY A 60 1.81 1.45 -20.81
CA GLY A 60 0.65 0.60 -21.07
C GLY A 60 0.64 -0.65 -20.16
N ASN A 61 -0.54 -1.22 -19.94
CA ASN A 61 -0.77 -2.36 -19.03
C ASN A 61 -0.42 -2.05 -17.56
N SER A 62 -0.50 -0.78 -17.16
CA SER A 62 -0.32 -0.36 -15.77
C SER A 62 -1.67 -0.26 -15.07
N ALA A 63 -1.71 -0.52 -13.77
CA ALA A 63 -2.82 -0.07 -12.92
C ALA A 63 -2.50 1.32 -12.37
N ILE A 64 -3.43 2.26 -12.55
CA ILE A 64 -3.27 3.64 -12.09
C ILE A 64 -4.18 3.83 -10.88
N TYR A 65 -3.62 4.34 -9.78
CA TYR A 65 -4.38 4.75 -8.61
C TYR A 65 -4.25 6.27 -8.42
N CYS A 66 -5.37 6.94 -8.18
CA CYS A 66 -5.43 8.37 -7.99
C CYS A 66 -6.17 8.71 -6.69
N ASP A 67 -5.54 9.57 -5.89
CA ASP A 67 -6.12 10.20 -4.70
C ASP A 67 -6.14 11.74 -4.90
N PRO A 68 -7.05 12.24 -5.77
CA PRO A 68 -7.08 13.66 -6.10
C PRO A 68 -7.62 14.50 -4.92
N PRO A 69 -7.35 15.81 -4.89
CA PRO A 69 -8.02 16.72 -3.97
C PRO A 69 -9.55 16.61 -4.11
N TYR A 70 -10.25 16.31 -2.99
CA TYR A 70 -11.70 16.15 -2.97
C TYR A 70 -12.41 17.39 -3.51
N ALA A 71 -13.28 17.20 -4.49
CA ALA A 71 -13.94 18.29 -5.21
C ALA A 71 -14.84 19.16 -4.31
N ASP A 72 -15.37 18.58 -3.23
CA ASP A 72 -16.28 19.20 -2.27
C ASP A 72 -15.57 19.93 -1.10
N THR A 73 -14.24 20.08 -1.14
CA THR A 73 -13.47 20.83 -0.12
C THR A 73 -13.27 22.30 -0.52
N GLU A 74 -13.24 23.22 0.45
CA GLU A 74 -13.15 24.67 0.20
C GLU A 74 -11.99 25.01 -0.76
N LYS A 75 -12.34 25.44 -1.97
CA LYS A 75 -11.37 25.84 -2.99
C LYS A 75 -10.80 27.20 -2.60
N TYR A 76 -9.51 27.26 -2.32
CA TYR A 76 -8.79 28.54 -2.34
C TYR A 76 -8.81 29.09 -3.78
N ASN A 77 -9.13 30.37 -3.94
CA ASN A 77 -9.48 31.00 -5.22
C ASN A 77 -8.33 31.15 -6.24
N ASP A 78 -7.13 30.62 -5.99
CA ASP A 78 -5.98 30.72 -6.90
C ASP A 78 -5.39 29.33 -7.18
N GLY A 79 -5.58 28.82 -8.41
CA GLY A 79 -4.85 27.65 -8.92
C GLY A 79 -5.33 26.27 -8.44
N GLY A 80 -6.58 26.16 -7.98
CA GLY A 80 -7.15 24.90 -7.48
C GLY A 80 -7.17 23.76 -8.52
N PHE A 81 -7.25 22.53 -8.01
CA PHE A 81 -7.31 21.33 -8.84
C PHE A 81 -8.53 21.33 -9.78
N ASP A 82 -8.29 21.17 -11.08
CA ASP A 82 -9.36 21.06 -12.07
C ASP A 82 -9.90 19.62 -12.10
N SER A 83 -10.92 19.40 -11.28
CA SER A 83 -11.62 18.11 -11.22
C SER A 83 -12.26 17.72 -12.56
N VAL A 84 -12.70 18.69 -13.38
CA VAL A 84 -13.37 18.39 -14.66
C VAL A 84 -12.36 17.83 -15.66
N ALA A 85 -11.21 18.51 -15.80
CA ALA A 85 -10.11 18.03 -16.64
C ALA A 85 -9.60 16.66 -16.16
N PHE A 86 -9.49 16.45 -14.84
CA PHE A 86 -9.06 15.18 -14.27
C PHE A 86 -10.00 14.03 -14.60
N TRP A 87 -11.32 14.20 -14.43
CA TRP A 87 -12.28 13.16 -14.78
C TRP A 87 -12.26 12.83 -16.28
N GLN A 88 -12.04 13.82 -17.13
CA GLN A 88 -11.87 13.60 -18.57
C GLN A 88 -10.59 12.80 -18.86
N TRP A 89 -9.47 13.15 -18.23
CA TRP A 89 -8.22 12.40 -18.35
C TRP A 89 -8.36 10.93 -17.90
N CYS A 90 -9.08 10.67 -16.80
CA CYS A 90 -9.37 9.31 -16.34
C CYS A 90 -10.17 8.49 -17.36
N ARG A 91 -11.10 9.15 -18.06
CA ARG A 91 -11.95 8.54 -19.09
C ARG A 91 -11.18 8.22 -20.36
N ASP A 92 -10.26 9.10 -20.75
CA ASP A 92 -9.47 8.96 -21.97
C ASP A 92 -8.28 7.99 -21.80
N ASN A 93 -7.99 7.57 -20.57
CA ASN A 93 -6.87 6.68 -20.27
C ASN A 93 -7.14 5.24 -20.77
N THR A 94 -6.19 4.67 -21.50
CA THR A 94 -6.28 3.29 -22.00
C THR A 94 -5.91 2.23 -20.97
N ASN A 95 -5.46 2.65 -19.79
CA ASN A 95 -5.16 1.78 -18.66
C ASN A 95 -6.34 1.78 -17.66
N PRO A 96 -6.48 0.72 -16.82
CA PRO A 96 -7.36 0.76 -15.66
C PRO A 96 -6.95 1.90 -14.72
N VAL A 97 -7.89 2.80 -14.43
CA VAL A 97 -7.73 3.90 -13.48
C VAL A 97 -8.70 3.70 -12.31
N PHE A 98 -8.15 3.72 -11.09
CA PHE A 98 -8.87 3.64 -9.83
C PHE A 98 -8.78 4.96 -9.07
N ILE A 99 -9.91 5.49 -8.61
CA ILE A 99 -10.01 6.84 -8.04
C ILE A 99 -10.70 6.79 -6.68
N SER A 100 -10.06 7.32 -5.63
CA SER A 100 -10.71 7.60 -4.34
C SER A 100 -11.46 8.93 -4.38
N GLU A 101 -12.78 8.91 -4.16
CA GLU A 101 -13.63 10.09 -4.00
C GLU A 101 -14.95 9.70 -3.27
N TYR A 102 -15.68 10.67 -2.72
CA TYR A 102 -17.08 10.62 -2.35
C TYR A 102 -18.02 10.45 -3.55
N LYS A 103 -17.75 11.13 -4.67
CA LYS A 103 -18.62 11.15 -5.86
C LYS A 103 -17.82 11.10 -7.15
N ALA A 104 -18.37 10.40 -8.15
CA ALA A 104 -17.85 10.35 -9.50
C ALA A 104 -18.95 10.57 -10.54
N PRO A 105 -18.59 10.93 -11.79
CA PRO A 105 -19.49 10.90 -12.92
C PRO A 105 -20.13 9.51 -13.13
N LYS A 106 -21.33 9.46 -13.72
CA LYS A 106 -22.16 8.24 -13.82
C LYS A 106 -21.54 7.11 -14.64
N ASP A 107 -20.58 7.43 -15.49
CA ASP A 107 -19.85 6.49 -16.34
C ASP A 107 -18.75 5.72 -15.59
N PHE A 108 -18.44 6.09 -14.34
CA PHE A 108 -17.49 5.36 -13.51
C PHE A 108 -18.19 4.31 -12.64
N LEU A 109 -17.55 3.17 -12.49
CA LEU A 109 -18.07 2.05 -11.70
C LEU A 109 -17.58 2.15 -10.25
N ILE A 110 -18.50 2.05 -9.29
CA ILE A 110 -18.14 1.89 -7.88
C ILE A 110 -17.67 0.46 -7.67
N ILE A 111 -16.47 0.29 -7.11
CA ILE A 111 -15.89 -1.02 -6.82
C ILE A 111 -15.68 -1.29 -5.33
N ALA A 112 -15.64 -0.24 -4.51
CA ALA A 112 -15.62 -0.37 -3.05
C ALA A 112 -16.22 0.88 -2.37
N GLU A 113 -16.73 0.69 -1.16
CA GLU A 113 -17.22 1.77 -0.29
C GLU A 113 -16.62 1.58 1.11
N PHE A 114 -16.20 2.67 1.73
CA PHE A 114 -15.54 2.71 3.03
C PHE A 114 -16.26 3.72 3.91
N GLU A 115 -16.86 3.22 4.99
CA GLU A 115 -17.53 4.08 5.98
C GLU A 115 -16.50 4.64 6.96
N HIS A 116 -16.37 5.97 6.99
CA HIS A 116 -15.56 6.66 7.98
C HIS A 116 -16.46 7.39 8.98
N ARG A 117 -16.28 7.08 10.27
CA ARG A 117 -17.01 7.74 11.36
C ARG A 117 -16.15 8.82 11.97
N SER A 118 -16.50 10.09 11.75
CA SER A 118 -15.80 11.19 12.41
C SER A 118 -16.11 11.18 13.91
N THR A 119 -15.06 11.08 14.72
CA THR A 119 -15.13 11.12 16.19
C THR A 119 -15.06 12.54 16.76
N LEU A 120 -14.83 13.55 15.90
CA LEU A 120 -14.85 14.96 16.28
C LEU A 120 -16.28 15.53 16.14
N SER A 121 -17.12 15.33 17.14
CA SER A 121 -18.33 16.15 17.32
C SER A 121 -18.61 16.42 18.81
N SER A 122 -18.73 17.69 19.18
CA SER A 122 -19.06 18.13 20.56
C SER A 122 -20.51 17.83 20.96
N THR A 123 -21.35 17.50 19.98
CA THR A 123 -22.71 16.97 20.12
C THR A 123 -22.69 15.52 19.61
N ASN A 124 -23.50 14.62 20.17
CA ASN A 124 -23.46 13.17 19.96
C ASN A 124 -23.87 12.66 18.54
N ASN A 125 -23.67 13.49 17.51
CA ASN A 125 -24.01 13.24 16.11
C ASN A 125 -22.74 12.94 15.32
N ALA A 126 -22.21 11.72 15.45
CA ALA A 126 -21.07 11.28 14.67
C ALA A 126 -21.39 11.37 13.18
N LYS A 127 -20.70 12.26 12.45
CA LYS A 127 -20.83 12.38 10.99
C LYS A 127 -20.21 11.14 10.36
N ILE A 128 -21.03 10.35 9.67
CA ILE A 128 -20.57 9.24 8.83
C ILE A 128 -20.32 9.82 7.44
N THR A 129 -19.09 9.71 6.96
CA THR A 129 -18.73 10.04 5.59
C THR A 129 -18.38 8.74 4.88
N VAL A 130 -18.93 8.53 3.67
CA VAL A 130 -18.68 7.32 2.89
C VAL A 130 -17.74 7.66 1.75
N GLU A 131 -16.49 7.22 1.85
CA GLU A 131 -15.51 7.30 0.78
C GLU A 131 -15.71 6.12 -0.18
N LYS A 132 -15.54 6.34 -1.48
CA LYS A 132 -15.76 5.32 -2.50
C LYS A 132 -14.55 5.19 -3.38
N LEU A 133 -14.35 3.97 -3.87
CA LEU A 133 -13.36 3.67 -4.90
C LEU A 133 -14.08 3.47 -6.22
N PHE A 134 -13.71 4.27 -7.21
CA PHE A 134 -14.27 4.24 -8.55
C PHE A 134 -13.29 3.66 -9.56
N TRP A 135 -13.81 3.11 -10.66
CA TRP A 135 -13.03 2.55 -11.76
C TRP A 135 -13.58 3.02 -13.11
N ASN A 136 -12.67 3.36 -14.04
CA ASN A 136 -13.01 3.80 -15.40
C ASN A 136 -13.53 2.67 -16.33
N GLY A 137 -13.62 1.43 -15.85
CA GLY A 137 -14.13 0.28 -16.62
C GLY A 137 -13.16 -0.29 -17.66
N VAL A 138 -11.94 0.26 -17.75
CA VAL A 138 -10.93 -0.21 -18.71
C VAL A 138 -10.17 -1.40 -18.13
N LYS A 139 -10.05 -2.48 -18.91
CA LYS A 139 -9.30 -3.68 -18.54
C LYS A 139 -7.90 -3.64 -19.17
N ASN A 140 -6.92 -4.12 -18.41
CA ASN A 140 -5.61 -4.45 -18.96
C ASN A 140 -5.75 -5.47 -20.10
N LYS A 141 -4.99 -5.23 -21.18
CA LYS A 141 -4.91 -6.12 -22.34
C LYS A 141 -3.87 -7.20 -22.13
#